data_AF-A0A662MDH2-F1
#
_entry.id   AF-A0A662MDH2-F1
#
_cell.length_a   1.000
_cell.length_b   1.000
_cell.length_c   1.000
_cell.angle_alpha   90.00
_cell.angle_beta   90.00
_cell.angle_gamma   90.00
#
_symmetry.space_group_name_H-M   'P 1'
#
loop_
_entity.id
_entity.type
_entity.pdbx_description
1 polymer ?
#
loop_
_entity_poly.entity_id
_entity_poly.type
_entity_poly.pdbx_seq_one_letter_code
_entity_poly.pdbx_strand_id
1 'polypeptide(L)'
;MKLKDFWKFSAKDIVYILIIGATVFFGYRAFMDLQAQVEKSNIAYKQLSDTLARAQSEMVTKAELNQIATTIGVDLGKIKGDLSKLDARLRAVGETVASIEGGINSDQGSDDSIDHDPGQQPEECKLCDIHGYTASIQVKDVKIGSMPHASVEFDASREKPWTIRYDDVDVKVKTIVGEQEKENGHLVFYHTISLVNKSRPELINKEFKLKVVSSEFKENISTEKRFYWWAPHLDLNFDNNFSLSEKDLYRPGTSLGFSVCAYGRTKSDNDWRFIRIAVGINTNKNPYLLVEPARYNLGRYLPIMNDLWIGLGGFYDGGFGVSISIGTTL
;
A
#
# COMPACT_ATOMS: atom_id res chain seq x y z
N MET A 1 -35.94 51.26 4.69
CA MET A 1 -35.77 50.61 6.01
C MET A 1 -34.52 51.22 6.65
N LYS A 2 -34.67 52.02 7.72
CA LYS A 2 -33.57 52.80 8.30
C LYS A 2 -32.72 51.89 9.20
N LEU A 3 -31.39 51.97 9.12
CA LEU A 3 -30.43 51.17 9.92
C LEU A 3 -30.65 51.26 11.46
N LYS A 4 -31.44 52.23 11.92
CA LYS A 4 -31.76 52.44 13.34
C LYS A 4 -32.77 51.45 13.91
N ASP A 5 -33.53 50.75 13.06
CA ASP A 5 -34.51 49.75 13.52
C ASP A 5 -33.88 48.34 13.70
N PHE A 6 -32.61 48.15 13.31
CA PHE A 6 -31.90 46.87 13.39
C PHE A 6 -31.35 46.53 14.78
N TRP A 7 -31.40 47.46 15.73
CA TRP A 7 -30.74 47.34 17.05
C TRP A 7 -31.69 47.16 18.24
N LYS A 8 -32.96 46.82 18.01
CA LYS A 8 -33.91 46.52 19.11
C LYS A 8 -33.97 45.02 19.44
N PHE A 9 -32.82 44.37 19.61
CA PHE A 9 -32.79 43.03 20.20
C PHE A 9 -32.91 43.15 21.70
N SER A 10 -33.92 42.51 22.29
CA SER A 10 -34.01 42.40 23.74
C SER A 10 -32.89 41.47 24.25
N ALA A 11 -32.53 41.59 25.53
CA ALA A 11 -31.55 40.68 26.14
C ALA A 11 -31.93 39.20 25.98
N LYS A 12 -33.23 38.89 25.89
CA LYS A 12 -33.73 37.54 25.63
C LYS A 12 -33.40 37.07 24.21
N ASP A 13 -33.52 37.95 23.21
CA ASP A 13 -33.23 37.62 21.81
C ASP A 13 -31.74 37.33 21.60
N ILE A 14 -30.85 38.04 22.30
CA ILE A 14 -29.40 37.79 22.27
C ILE A 14 -29.08 36.40 22.84
N VAL A 15 -29.72 36.02 23.95
CA VAL A 15 -29.54 34.68 24.56
C VAL A 15 -30.04 33.59 23.61
N TYR A 16 -31.19 33.78 22.96
CA TYR A 16 -31.69 32.81 21.96
C TYR A 16 -30.75 32.66 20.76
N ILE A 17 -30.21 33.77 20.23
CA ILE A 17 -29.25 33.74 19.12
C ILE A 17 -27.98 32.98 19.53
N LEU A 18 -27.49 33.18 20.76
CA LEU A 18 -26.31 32.47 21.27
C LEU A 18 -26.58 30.96 21.43
N ILE A 19 -27.75 30.56 21.92
CA ILE A 19 -28.12 29.15 22.08
C ILE A 19 -28.26 28.47 20.71
N ILE A 20 -28.93 29.11 19.76
CA ILE A 20 -29.07 28.58 18.39
C ILE A 20 -27.69 28.49 17.73
N GLY A 21 -26.86 29.53 17.85
CA GLY A 21 -25.50 29.54 17.33
C GLY A 21 -24.63 28.42 17.91
N ALA A 22 -24.68 28.20 19.23
CA ALA A 22 -23.97 27.10 19.88
C ALA A 22 -24.48 25.74 19.40
N THR A 23 -25.80 25.56 19.30
CA THR A 23 -26.40 24.28 18.86
C THR A 23 -26.01 23.95 17.42
N VAL A 24 -26.04 24.95 16.51
CA VAL A 24 -25.61 24.79 15.12
C VAL A 24 -24.11 24.51 15.04
N PHE A 25 -23.29 25.20 15.83
CA PHE A 25 -21.84 24.98 15.86
C PHE A 25 -21.46 23.58 16.36
N PHE A 26 -22.04 23.12 17.48
CA PHE A 26 -21.78 21.79 18.02
C PHE A 26 -22.37 20.68 17.12
N GLY A 27 -23.55 20.91 16.54
CA GLY A 27 -24.14 19.99 15.55
C GLY A 27 -23.29 19.86 14.28
N TYR A 28 -22.79 20.98 13.75
CA TYR A 28 -21.87 20.98 12.62
C TYR A 28 -20.55 20.27 12.94
N ARG A 29 -19.97 20.52 14.11
CA ARG A 29 -18.75 19.84 14.56
C ARG A 29 -18.96 18.33 14.71
N ALA A 30 -20.04 17.91 15.35
CA ALA A 30 -20.39 16.49 15.49
C ALA A 30 -20.64 15.83 14.12
N PHE A 31 -21.27 16.54 13.19
CA PHE A 31 -21.47 16.05 11.82
C PHE A 31 -20.14 15.94 11.05
N MET A 32 -19.22 16.90 11.19
CA MET A 32 -17.88 16.82 10.60
C MET A 32 -17.05 15.68 11.19
N ASP A 33 -17.15 15.44 12.51
CA ASP A 33 -16.50 14.31 13.17
C ASP A 33 -17.12 12.97 12.70
N LEU A 34 -18.43 12.91 12.48
CA LEU A 34 -19.12 11.73 11.93
C LEU A 34 -18.74 11.48 10.47
N GLN A 35 -18.66 12.52 9.64
CA GLN A 35 -18.17 12.39 8.26
C GLN A 35 -16.72 11.93 8.23
N ALA A 36 -15.86 12.49 9.09
CA ALA A 36 -14.47 12.05 9.22
C ALA A 36 -14.38 10.59 9.68
N GLN A 37 -15.28 10.11 10.55
CA GLN A 37 -15.34 8.70 10.94
C GLN A 37 -15.87 7.78 9.82
N VAL A 38 -16.87 8.21 9.06
CA VAL A 38 -17.43 7.45 7.91
C VAL A 38 -16.44 7.41 6.74
N GLU A 39 -15.71 8.49 6.49
CA GLU A 39 -14.60 8.50 5.53
C GLU A 39 -13.47 7.61 6.02
N LYS A 40 -13.08 7.69 7.29
CA LYS A 40 -12.08 6.77 7.87
C LYS A 40 -12.52 5.31 7.81
N SER A 41 -13.80 4.99 8.02
CA SER A 41 -14.31 3.61 7.96
C SER A 41 -14.43 3.11 6.52
N ASN A 42 -14.88 3.94 5.58
CA ASN A 42 -14.95 3.58 4.16
C ASN A 42 -13.55 3.46 3.53
N ILE A 43 -12.61 4.31 3.95
CA ILE A 43 -11.19 4.20 3.60
C ILE A 43 -10.61 2.95 4.25
N ALA A 44 -10.91 2.64 5.52
CA ALA A 44 -10.42 1.43 6.17
C ALA A 44 -10.99 0.14 5.54
N TYR A 45 -12.25 0.12 5.08
CA TYR A 45 -12.83 -1.03 4.37
C TYR A 45 -12.31 -1.17 2.94
N LYS A 46 -12.17 -0.07 2.19
CA LYS A 46 -11.49 -0.09 0.88
C LYS A 46 -10.02 -0.44 1.02
N GLN A 47 -9.33 0.07 2.05
CA GLN A 47 -7.97 -0.31 2.36
C GLN A 47 -7.92 -1.76 2.80
N LEU A 48 -8.80 -2.31 3.63
CA LEU A 48 -8.76 -3.75 3.94
C LEU A 48 -8.96 -4.60 2.68
N SER A 49 -9.92 -4.23 1.83
CA SER A 49 -10.21 -4.90 0.55
C SER A 49 -9.07 -4.77 -0.47
N ASP A 50 -8.46 -3.59 -0.56
CA ASP A 50 -7.32 -3.31 -1.46
C ASP A 50 -5.98 -3.77 -0.86
N THR A 51 -5.83 -3.90 0.47
CA THR A 51 -4.63 -4.40 1.18
C THR A 51 -4.64 -5.92 1.25
N LEU A 52 -5.79 -6.57 1.07
CA LEU A 52 -5.85 -7.99 0.74
C LEU A 52 -5.34 -8.28 -0.68
N ALA A 53 -5.31 -7.28 -1.58
CA ALA A 53 -4.79 -7.42 -2.95
C ALA A 53 -3.44 -6.69 -3.19
N ARG A 54 -3.13 -5.65 -2.41
CA ARG A 54 -1.83 -4.96 -2.36
C ARG A 54 -1.02 -5.61 -1.27
N ALA A 55 0.04 -6.25 -1.69
CA ALA A 55 0.92 -6.88 -0.76
C ALA A 55 1.53 -5.85 0.21
N GLN A 56 1.53 -6.17 1.50
CA GLN A 56 2.20 -5.34 2.49
C GLN A 56 3.71 -5.44 2.22
N SER A 57 4.31 -4.34 1.77
CA SER A 57 5.75 -4.25 1.56
C SER A 57 6.40 -3.81 2.87
N GLU A 58 7.16 -4.68 3.51
CA GLU A 58 7.92 -4.36 4.72
C GLU A 58 9.40 -4.13 4.35
N MET A 59 10.01 -3.07 4.88
CA MET A 59 11.44 -2.85 4.69
C MET A 59 12.24 -3.84 5.54
N VAL A 60 13.18 -4.56 4.93
CA VAL A 60 14.07 -5.44 5.67
C VAL A 60 15.53 -5.29 5.29
N THR A 61 16.38 -5.64 6.23
CA THR A 61 17.82 -5.75 6.01
C THR A 61 18.15 -6.92 5.08
N LYS A 62 19.35 -6.90 4.48
CA LYS A 62 19.86 -8.03 3.68
C LYS A 62 19.89 -9.36 4.45
N ALA A 63 20.13 -9.31 5.77
CA ALA A 63 20.19 -10.49 6.62
C ALA A 63 18.80 -11.11 6.81
N GLU A 64 17.81 -10.28 7.14
CA GLU A 64 16.40 -10.69 7.28
C GLU A 64 15.83 -11.21 5.95
N LEU A 65 16.18 -10.58 4.82
CA LEU A 65 15.77 -11.05 3.50
C LEU A 65 16.31 -12.46 3.20
N ASN A 66 17.54 -12.78 3.62
CA ASN A 66 18.08 -14.14 3.49
C ASN A 66 17.38 -15.13 4.44
N GLN A 67 17.04 -14.71 5.67
CA GLN A 67 16.33 -15.54 6.63
C GLN A 67 14.94 -15.90 6.11
N ILE A 68 14.19 -14.93 5.59
CA ILE A 68 12.86 -15.15 5.02
C ILE A 68 12.93 -16.08 3.83
N ALA A 69 13.88 -15.86 2.91
CA ALA A 69 14.06 -16.75 1.77
C ALA A 69 14.33 -18.21 2.21
N THR A 70 15.06 -18.39 3.32
CA THR A 70 15.27 -19.72 3.90
C THR A 70 13.98 -20.30 4.46
N THR A 71 13.16 -19.49 5.15
CA THR A 71 11.85 -19.90 5.69
C THR A 71 10.89 -20.34 4.58
N ILE A 72 10.86 -19.64 3.44
CA ILE A 72 10.02 -19.99 2.28
C ILE A 72 10.65 -21.08 1.38
N GLY A 73 11.80 -21.65 1.77
CA GLY A 73 12.46 -22.73 1.03
C GLY A 73 13.11 -22.29 -0.30
N VAL A 74 13.42 -21.01 -0.46
CA VAL A 74 14.01 -20.44 -1.68
C VAL A 74 15.54 -20.32 -1.54
N ASP A 75 16.28 -20.97 -2.45
CA ASP A 75 17.74 -20.85 -2.56
C ASP A 75 18.14 -19.54 -3.26
N LEU A 76 18.40 -18.50 -2.45
CA LEU A 76 18.85 -17.20 -2.96
C LEU A 76 20.20 -17.25 -3.66
N GLY A 77 21.04 -18.25 -3.40
CA GLY A 77 22.34 -18.38 -4.05
C GLY A 77 22.17 -18.60 -5.55
N LYS A 78 21.27 -19.52 -5.92
CA LYS A 78 20.91 -19.79 -7.32
C LYS A 78 20.24 -18.60 -7.99
N ILE A 79 19.26 -17.98 -7.34
CA ILE A 79 18.55 -16.82 -7.89
C ILE A 79 19.49 -15.64 -8.11
N LYS A 80 20.39 -15.34 -7.16
CA LYS A 80 21.41 -14.29 -7.34
C LYS A 80 22.37 -14.63 -8.48
N GLY A 81 22.74 -15.90 -8.62
CA GLY A 81 23.54 -16.40 -9.74
C GLY A 81 22.87 -16.13 -11.09
N ASP A 82 21.58 -16.43 -11.21
CA ASP A 82 20.83 -16.21 -12.45
C ASP A 82 20.57 -14.72 -12.73
N LEU A 83 20.28 -13.93 -11.69
CA LEU A 83 20.15 -12.48 -11.82
C LEU A 83 21.47 -11.82 -12.27
N SER A 84 22.61 -12.30 -11.78
CA SER A 84 23.92 -11.75 -12.18
C SER A 84 24.23 -11.96 -13.67
N LYS A 85 23.75 -13.06 -14.28
CA LYS A 85 23.86 -13.30 -15.72
C LYS A 85 23.04 -12.29 -16.55
N LEU A 86 22.07 -11.64 -15.93
CA LEU A 86 21.17 -10.66 -16.54
C LEU A 86 21.52 -9.21 -16.15
N ASP A 87 22.65 -8.99 -15.45
CA ASP A 87 23.00 -7.70 -14.81
C ASP A 87 21.89 -7.13 -13.91
N ALA A 88 21.09 -8.01 -13.32
CA ALA A 88 19.98 -7.67 -12.43
C ALA A 88 20.38 -7.82 -10.96
N ARG A 89 19.71 -7.08 -10.06
CA ARG A 89 19.92 -7.15 -8.61
C ARG A 89 18.63 -7.54 -7.89
N LEU A 90 18.73 -8.42 -6.91
CA LEU A 90 17.60 -8.80 -6.06
C LEU A 90 17.19 -7.61 -5.19
N ARG A 91 15.99 -7.07 -5.45
CA ARG A 91 15.42 -5.90 -4.75
C ARG A 91 14.39 -6.27 -3.71
N ALA A 92 13.57 -7.28 -3.99
CA ALA A 92 12.54 -7.76 -3.06
C ALA A 92 12.39 -9.27 -3.18
N VAL A 93 11.92 -9.87 -2.09
CA VAL A 93 11.44 -11.26 -2.06
C VAL A 93 10.07 -11.22 -1.39
N GLY A 94 9.14 -12.01 -1.88
CA GLY A 94 7.86 -12.15 -1.23
C GLY A 94 7.19 -13.45 -1.56
N GLU A 95 6.18 -13.74 -0.76
CA GLU A 95 5.33 -14.90 -0.87
C GLU A 95 3.91 -14.43 -1.12
N THR A 96 3.25 -15.06 -2.09
CA THR A 96 1.83 -14.85 -2.34
C THR A 96 1.13 -16.16 -2.07
N VAL A 97 0.24 -16.17 -1.08
CA VAL A 97 -0.57 -17.34 -0.75
C VAL A 97 -1.98 -17.10 -1.29
N ALA A 98 -2.38 -17.93 -2.23
CA ALA A 98 -3.78 -18.05 -2.63
C ALA A 98 -4.38 -19.28 -1.95
N SER A 99 -5.61 -19.15 -1.47
CA SER A 99 -6.39 -20.31 -1.06
C SER A 99 -7.27 -20.77 -2.21
N ILE A 100 -7.43 -22.08 -2.27
CA ILE A 100 -8.47 -22.74 -3.04
C ILE A 100 -9.52 -23.18 -2.02
N GLU A 101 -10.68 -22.53 -2.03
CA GLU A 101 -11.84 -23.04 -1.32
C GLU A 101 -12.57 -24.00 -2.28
N GLY A 102 -12.43 -25.30 -2.03
CA GLY A 102 -13.13 -26.35 -2.76
C GLY A 102 -13.73 -27.34 -1.77
N GLY A 103 -14.96 -27.77 -2.01
CA GLY A 103 -15.65 -28.74 -1.15
C GLY A 103 -16.80 -29.38 -1.89
N ILE A 104 -16.98 -30.68 -1.67
CA ILE A 104 -18.22 -31.38 -2.03
C ILE A 104 -19.16 -31.17 -0.86
N ASN A 105 -20.11 -30.24 -0.98
CA ASN A 105 -21.20 -30.17 -0.02
C ASN A 105 -22.04 -31.44 -0.18
N SER A 106 -22.14 -32.24 0.88
CA SER A 106 -22.48 -33.67 0.87
C SER A 106 -23.91 -34.06 0.50
N ASP A 107 -24.71 -33.20 -0.15
CA ASP A 107 -26.12 -33.48 -0.45
C ASP A 107 -26.60 -32.90 -1.79
N GLN A 108 -25.70 -32.62 -2.73
CA GLN A 108 -26.13 -32.11 -4.04
C GLN A 108 -26.38 -33.25 -5.03
N GLY A 109 -27.59 -33.28 -5.60
CA GLY A 109 -27.94 -34.18 -6.70
C GLY A 109 -27.03 -33.99 -7.93
N SER A 110 -27.14 -34.92 -8.88
CA SER A 110 -26.37 -34.91 -10.13
C SER A 110 -26.49 -33.57 -10.85
N ASP A 111 -25.39 -33.06 -11.42
CA ASP A 111 -25.43 -31.84 -12.22
C ASP A 111 -25.94 -32.12 -13.64
N ASP A 112 -25.67 -33.33 -14.13
CA ASP A 112 -26.09 -33.78 -15.45
C ASP A 112 -26.49 -35.27 -15.43
N SER A 113 -27.29 -35.69 -16.40
CA SER A 113 -27.66 -37.08 -16.63
C SER A 113 -27.47 -37.39 -18.11
N ILE A 114 -26.55 -38.28 -18.42
CA ILE A 114 -26.32 -38.72 -19.79
C ILE A 114 -27.17 -39.96 -20.01
N ASP A 115 -28.11 -39.90 -20.95
CA ASP A 115 -28.89 -41.06 -21.37
C ASP A 115 -27.93 -42.18 -21.77
N HIS A 116 -28.01 -43.28 -21.04
CA HIS A 116 -27.25 -44.47 -21.36
C HIS A 116 -28.15 -45.37 -22.19
N ASP A 117 -27.81 -45.60 -23.46
CA ASP A 117 -28.43 -46.69 -24.22
C ASP A 117 -27.96 -47.99 -23.56
N PRO A 118 -28.83 -48.71 -22.83
CA PRO A 118 -28.42 -49.90 -22.12
C PRO A 118 -28.14 -50.96 -23.17
N GLY A 119 -26.89 -51.05 -23.62
CA GLY A 119 -26.43 -52.09 -24.51
C GLY A 119 -26.90 -53.44 -23.95
N GLN A 120 -27.65 -54.19 -24.78
CA GLN A 120 -28.32 -55.47 -24.49
C GLN A 120 -28.16 -55.94 -23.03
N GLN A 121 -29.19 -55.70 -22.22
CA GLN A 121 -29.28 -56.25 -20.87
C GLN A 121 -28.81 -57.72 -20.89
N PRO A 122 -27.79 -58.11 -20.12
CA PRO A 122 -27.39 -59.50 -20.05
C PRO A 122 -28.60 -60.33 -19.61
N GLU A 123 -28.92 -61.38 -20.39
CA GLU A 123 -30.14 -62.20 -20.23
C GLU A 123 -30.31 -62.82 -18.83
N GLU A 124 -29.26 -62.79 -17.99
CA GLU A 124 -29.29 -63.21 -16.59
C GLU A 124 -29.04 -62.01 -15.65
N CYS A 125 -30.08 -61.21 -15.42
CA CYS A 125 -30.01 -60.02 -14.59
C CYS A 125 -29.92 -60.38 -13.09
N LYS A 126 -28.68 -60.47 -12.55
CA LYS A 126 -28.44 -60.64 -11.09
C LYS A 126 -28.70 -59.37 -10.26
N LEU A 127 -28.82 -58.21 -10.91
CA LEU A 127 -29.13 -56.91 -10.32
C LEU A 127 -30.18 -56.23 -11.21
N CYS A 128 -31.43 -56.67 -11.11
CA CYS A 128 -32.54 -55.95 -11.74
C CYS A 128 -32.56 -54.54 -11.16
N ASP A 129 -32.43 -53.53 -12.01
CA ASP A 129 -32.45 -52.14 -11.62
C ASP A 129 -33.89 -51.71 -11.26
N ILE A 130 -34.32 -52.05 -10.04
CA ILE A 130 -35.68 -51.78 -9.53
C ILE A 130 -35.92 -50.27 -9.40
N HIS A 131 -34.87 -49.46 -9.34
CA HIS A 131 -34.92 -48.04 -9.02
C HIS A 131 -34.54 -47.13 -10.20
N GLY A 132 -34.19 -47.68 -11.37
CA GLY A 132 -33.87 -46.92 -12.58
C GLY A 132 -32.48 -46.26 -12.58
N TYR A 133 -31.55 -46.69 -11.71
CA TYR A 133 -30.20 -46.13 -11.62
C TYR A 133 -29.29 -46.49 -12.81
N THR A 134 -29.64 -47.48 -13.61
CA THR A 134 -28.90 -47.91 -14.81
C THR A 134 -29.36 -47.21 -16.08
N ALA A 135 -30.47 -46.46 -16.03
CA ALA A 135 -31.02 -45.77 -17.19
C ALA A 135 -30.21 -44.53 -17.60
N SER A 136 -29.45 -43.95 -16.68
CA SER A 136 -28.63 -42.77 -16.96
C SER A 136 -27.34 -42.77 -16.16
N ILE A 137 -26.27 -42.27 -16.77
CA ILE A 137 -25.01 -42.02 -16.07
C ILE A 137 -25.15 -40.68 -15.35
N GLN A 138 -24.91 -40.68 -14.04
CA GLN A 138 -24.95 -39.46 -13.24
C GLN A 138 -23.56 -38.81 -13.24
N VAL A 139 -23.49 -37.53 -13.58
CA VAL A 139 -22.24 -36.77 -13.55
C VAL A 139 -22.36 -35.62 -12.57
N LYS A 140 -21.39 -35.55 -11.64
CA LYS A 140 -21.26 -34.44 -10.69
C LYS A 140 -19.93 -33.74 -10.87
N ASP A 141 -19.98 -32.42 -11.06
CA ASP A 141 -18.76 -31.61 -11.15
C ASP A 141 -18.30 -31.17 -9.76
N VAL A 142 -17.03 -31.44 -9.45
CA VAL A 142 -16.34 -30.94 -8.27
C VAL A 142 -15.67 -29.63 -8.63
N LYS A 143 -16.04 -28.56 -7.91
CA LYS A 143 -15.55 -27.21 -8.16
C LYS A 143 -14.50 -26.77 -7.13
N ILE A 144 -13.49 -26.07 -7.63
CA ILE A 144 -12.50 -25.28 -6.88
C ILE A 144 -12.89 -23.81 -7.05
N GLY A 145 -13.45 -23.20 -6.01
CA GLY A 145 -14.10 -21.90 -6.12
C GLY A 145 -15.20 -21.90 -7.19
N SER A 146 -15.03 -21.08 -8.24
CA SER A 146 -15.94 -21.03 -9.39
C SER A 146 -15.55 -21.96 -10.55
N MET A 147 -14.40 -22.64 -10.47
CA MET A 147 -13.87 -23.47 -11.55
C MET A 147 -14.22 -24.94 -11.34
N PRO A 148 -14.83 -25.65 -12.32
CA PRO A 148 -14.89 -27.11 -12.27
C PRO A 148 -13.47 -27.68 -12.47
N HIS A 149 -13.07 -28.56 -11.56
CA HIS A 149 -11.73 -29.15 -11.52
C HIS A 149 -11.74 -30.65 -11.69
N ALA A 150 -12.80 -31.33 -11.24
CA ALA A 150 -12.96 -32.75 -11.45
C ALA A 150 -14.42 -33.07 -11.73
N SER A 151 -14.68 -34.22 -12.34
CA SER A 151 -16.01 -34.80 -12.42
C SER A 151 -16.01 -36.19 -11.81
N VAL A 152 -17.09 -36.50 -11.12
CA VAL A 152 -17.40 -37.84 -10.62
C VAL A 152 -18.56 -38.36 -11.45
N GLU A 153 -18.30 -39.42 -12.19
CA GLU A 153 -19.27 -40.15 -13.00
C GLU A 153 -19.69 -41.40 -12.21
N PHE A 154 -21.00 -41.60 -12.04
CA PHE A 154 -21.60 -42.79 -11.47
C PHE A 154 -22.40 -43.53 -12.54
N ASP A 155 -21.99 -44.77 -12.83
CA ASP A 155 -22.61 -45.66 -13.79
C ASP A 155 -22.91 -47.00 -13.10
N ALA A 156 -24.16 -47.19 -12.67
CA ALA A 156 -24.61 -48.39 -11.96
C ALA A 156 -24.51 -49.67 -12.79
N SER A 157 -24.33 -49.57 -14.11
CA SER A 157 -24.20 -50.73 -15.01
C SER A 157 -22.79 -51.34 -14.98
N ARG A 158 -21.78 -50.60 -14.50
CA ARG A 158 -20.39 -51.06 -14.45
C ARG A 158 -20.05 -51.76 -13.13
N GLU A 159 -19.16 -52.74 -13.21
CA GLU A 159 -18.59 -53.40 -12.01
C GLU A 159 -17.89 -52.41 -11.07
N LYS A 160 -17.28 -51.35 -11.64
CA LYS A 160 -16.74 -50.20 -10.91
C LYS A 160 -17.58 -48.98 -11.27
N PRO A 161 -18.62 -48.66 -10.48
CA PRO A 161 -19.61 -47.68 -10.90
C PRO A 161 -19.08 -46.24 -10.82
N TRP A 162 -18.03 -45.98 -10.06
CA TRP A 162 -17.46 -44.64 -9.90
C TRP A 162 -16.26 -44.44 -10.83
N THR A 163 -16.29 -43.38 -11.63
CA THR A 163 -15.14 -42.89 -12.40
C THR A 163 -14.87 -41.44 -12.02
N ILE A 164 -13.64 -41.14 -11.58
CA ILE A 164 -13.23 -39.78 -11.24
C ILE A 164 -12.29 -39.29 -12.35
N ARG A 165 -12.60 -38.14 -12.95
CA ARG A 165 -11.75 -37.47 -13.93
C ARG A 165 -11.28 -36.15 -13.36
N TYR A 166 -9.98 -35.89 -13.43
CA TYR A 166 -9.40 -34.61 -13.04
C TYR A 166 -9.10 -33.81 -14.32
N ASP A 167 -9.42 -32.53 -14.31
CA ASP A 167 -9.05 -31.62 -15.37
C ASP A 167 -7.61 -31.15 -15.17
N ASP A 168 -6.85 -31.06 -16.25
CA ASP A 168 -5.54 -30.42 -16.27
C ASP A 168 -5.74 -28.91 -16.13
N VAL A 169 -5.11 -28.34 -15.12
CA VAL A 169 -5.20 -26.91 -14.79
C VAL A 169 -3.82 -26.29 -14.78
N ASP A 170 -3.67 -25.19 -15.50
CA ASP A 170 -2.49 -24.33 -15.39
C ASP A 170 -2.73 -23.24 -14.35
N VAL A 171 -1.72 -23.00 -13.52
CA VAL A 171 -1.70 -21.84 -12.63
C VAL A 171 -0.98 -20.70 -13.34
N LYS A 172 -1.71 -19.61 -13.59
CA LYS A 172 -1.18 -18.40 -14.19
C LYS A 172 -1.03 -17.32 -13.12
N VAL A 173 0.21 -16.91 -12.87
CA VAL A 173 0.54 -15.80 -11.97
C VAL A 173 0.91 -14.59 -12.80
N LYS A 174 0.15 -13.50 -12.66
CA LYS A 174 0.48 -12.20 -13.23
C LYS A 174 0.98 -11.30 -12.10
N THR A 175 2.23 -10.87 -12.19
CA THR A 175 2.85 -9.94 -11.24
C THR A 175 3.02 -8.59 -11.92
N ILE A 176 2.39 -7.56 -11.37
CA ILE A 176 2.59 -6.16 -11.77
C ILE A 176 3.46 -5.51 -10.70
N VAL A 177 4.55 -4.88 -11.13
CA VAL A 177 5.47 -4.15 -10.25
C VAL A 177 5.35 -2.67 -10.57
N GLY A 178 4.90 -1.87 -9.60
CA GLY A 178 4.91 -0.42 -9.66
C GLY A 178 6.01 0.14 -8.76
N GLU A 179 6.49 1.35 -9.05
CA GLU A 179 7.38 2.11 -8.17
C GLU A 179 6.62 3.36 -7.67
N GLN A 180 6.54 3.54 -6.35
CA GLN A 180 5.83 4.67 -5.76
C GLN A 180 6.76 5.88 -5.63
N GLU A 181 6.55 6.88 -6.49
CA GLU A 181 7.35 8.12 -6.52
C GLU A 181 7.32 8.91 -5.19
N LYS A 182 6.18 8.92 -4.49
CA LYS A 182 6.00 9.73 -3.27
C LYS A 182 6.65 9.12 -2.02
N GLU A 183 6.93 7.82 -2.05
CA GLU A 183 7.54 7.11 -0.94
C GLU A 183 8.78 6.40 -1.45
N ASN A 184 9.86 7.15 -1.69
CA ASN A 184 11.21 6.59 -1.71
C ASN A 184 11.54 5.55 -2.79
N GLY A 185 10.72 5.42 -3.83
CA GLY A 185 10.90 4.39 -4.86
C GLY A 185 10.52 2.99 -4.37
N HIS A 186 9.59 2.91 -3.41
CA HIS A 186 9.03 1.63 -2.95
C HIS A 186 8.44 0.85 -4.11
N LEU A 187 8.80 -0.42 -4.19
CA LEU A 187 8.17 -1.34 -5.12
C LEU A 187 6.84 -1.81 -4.54
N VAL A 188 5.77 -1.59 -5.29
CA VAL A 188 4.44 -2.10 -5.00
C VAL A 188 4.19 -3.28 -5.92
N PHE A 189 3.98 -4.44 -5.33
CA PHE A 189 3.67 -5.67 -6.06
C PHE A 189 2.17 -5.94 -6.02
N TYR A 190 1.62 -6.22 -7.18
CA TYR A 190 0.23 -6.63 -7.34
C TYR A 190 0.18 -7.97 -8.06
N HIS A 191 -0.40 -8.97 -7.40
CA HIS A 191 -0.52 -10.31 -7.93
C HIS A 191 -1.96 -10.59 -8.34
N THR A 192 -2.12 -11.22 -9.49
CA THR A 192 -3.37 -11.88 -9.87
C THR A 192 -3.03 -13.33 -10.17
N ILE A 193 -3.66 -14.24 -9.44
CA ILE A 193 -3.52 -15.68 -9.64
C ILE A 193 -4.80 -16.17 -10.30
N SER A 194 -4.69 -16.86 -11.44
CA SER A 194 -5.81 -17.48 -12.12
C SER A 194 -5.51 -18.91 -12.52
N LEU A 195 -6.54 -19.75 -12.51
CA LEU A 195 -6.49 -21.12 -13.03
C LEU A 195 -6.99 -21.11 -14.48
N VAL A 196 -6.35 -21.90 -15.35
CA VAL A 196 -6.74 -22.06 -16.75
C VAL A 196 -6.98 -23.54 -17.02
N ASN A 197 -8.21 -23.90 -17.40
CA ASN A 197 -8.55 -25.27 -17.77
C ASN A 197 -7.96 -25.60 -19.16
N LYS A 198 -7.35 -26.78 -19.29
CA LYS A 198 -6.82 -27.30 -20.55
C LYS A 198 -7.62 -28.47 -21.14
N SER A 199 -8.34 -29.21 -20.30
CA SER A 199 -8.92 -30.50 -20.68
C SER A 199 -10.33 -30.37 -21.25
N ARG A 200 -11.13 -29.41 -20.78
CA ARG A 200 -12.54 -29.26 -21.17
C ARG A 200 -12.74 -28.26 -22.31
N PRO A 201 -13.22 -28.68 -23.50
CA PRO A 201 -13.35 -27.82 -24.68
C PRO A 201 -14.11 -26.51 -24.43
N GLU A 202 -15.13 -26.53 -23.60
CA GLU A 202 -15.97 -25.38 -23.26
C GLU A 202 -15.32 -24.40 -22.26
N LEU A 203 -14.23 -24.83 -21.62
CA LEU A 203 -13.46 -24.07 -20.63
C LEU A 203 -12.02 -23.76 -21.05
N ILE A 204 -11.58 -24.27 -22.22
CA ILE A 204 -10.26 -23.99 -22.77
C ILE A 204 -10.02 -22.48 -22.79
N ASN A 205 -8.90 -22.06 -22.21
CA ASN A 205 -8.45 -20.67 -22.10
C ASN A 205 -9.34 -19.74 -21.24
N LYS A 206 -10.35 -20.24 -20.53
CA LYS A 206 -11.08 -19.44 -19.52
C LYS A 206 -10.22 -19.30 -18.26
N GLU A 207 -9.98 -18.05 -17.86
CA GLU A 207 -9.24 -17.73 -16.63
C GLU A 207 -10.21 -17.63 -15.43
N PHE A 208 -10.00 -18.47 -14.42
CA PHE A 208 -10.74 -18.43 -13.16
C PHE A 208 -9.88 -17.77 -12.09
N LYS A 209 -10.22 -16.55 -11.67
CA LYS A 209 -9.44 -15.79 -10.69
C LYS A 209 -9.56 -16.41 -9.30
N LEU A 210 -8.43 -16.70 -8.69
CA LEU A 210 -8.36 -17.10 -7.29
C LEU A 210 -8.30 -15.86 -6.40
N LYS A 211 -8.91 -15.95 -5.22
CA LYS A 211 -8.80 -14.93 -4.20
C LYS A 211 -7.42 -15.07 -3.55
N VAL A 212 -6.61 -14.02 -3.67
CA VAL A 212 -5.35 -13.92 -2.93
C VAL A 212 -5.71 -13.70 -1.45
N VAL A 213 -5.19 -14.55 -0.57
CA VAL A 213 -5.47 -14.48 0.88
C VAL A 213 -4.45 -13.58 1.56
N SER A 214 -3.18 -13.74 1.21
CA SER A 214 -2.13 -12.86 1.65
C SER A 214 -1.07 -12.73 0.56
N SER A 215 -0.42 -11.57 0.57
CA SER A 215 0.77 -11.34 -0.22
C SER A 215 1.67 -10.44 0.61
N GLU A 216 2.87 -10.91 0.89
CA GLU A 216 3.85 -10.16 1.67
C GLU A 216 5.11 -10.02 0.83
N PHE A 217 5.59 -8.80 0.67
CA PHE A 217 6.91 -8.55 0.08
C PHE A 217 7.78 -7.88 1.09
N LYS A 218 9.05 -8.24 1.05
CA LYS A 218 10.04 -7.53 1.82
C LYS A 218 11.08 -6.93 0.88
N GLU A 219 11.16 -5.61 0.90
CA GLU A 219 12.01 -4.86 0.00
C GLU A 219 13.32 -4.49 0.70
N ASN A 220 14.42 -4.78 0.02
CA ASN A 220 15.74 -4.29 0.38
C ASN A 220 15.94 -2.93 -0.27
N ILE A 221 15.46 -1.90 0.41
CA ILE A 221 15.77 -0.52 0.02
C ILE A 221 17.25 -0.30 0.23
N SER A 222 17.90 0.25 -0.81
CA SER A 222 19.31 0.57 -0.75
C SER A 222 19.61 1.38 0.52
N THR A 223 20.42 0.81 1.40
CA THR A 223 20.98 1.52 2.57
C THR A 223 22.10 2.48 2.15
N GLU A 224 22.50 2.46 0.88
CA GLU A 224 23.56 3.28 0.34
C GLU A 224 23.08 4.73 0.24
N LYS A 225 23.79 5.62 0.94
CA LYS A 225 23.58 7.05 0.87
C LYS A 225 24.23 7.59 -0.41
N ARG A 226 23.55 8.50 -1.11
CA ARG A 226 24.06 9.15 -2.31
C ARG A 226 23.78 10.64 -2.31
N PHE A 227 24.54 11.35 -3.13
CA PHE A 227 24.37 12.78 -3.33
C PHE A 227 23.33 13.05 -4.42
N TYR A 228 22.41 13.96 -4.13
CA TYR A 228 21.38 14.45 -5.03
C TYR A 228 21.66 15.91 -5.39
N TRP A 229 22.13 16.13 -6.62
CA TRP A 229 22.41 17.46 -7.15
C TRP A 229 21.15 18.32 -7.37
N TRP A 230 19.97 17.69 -7.47
CA TRP A 230 18.69 18.36 -7.59
C TRP A 230 17.63 17.70 -6.71
N ALA A 231 17.53 18.21 -5.48
CA ALA A 231 16.58 17.84 -4.45
C ALA A 231 16.11 19.13 -3.74
N PRO A 232 15.14 19.86 -4.34
CA PRO A 232 14.69 21.12 -3.77
C PRO A 232 13.89 20.90 -2.48
N HIS A 233 14.18 21.68 -1.44
CA HIS A 233 13.43 21.68 -0.17
C HIS A 233 13.14 23.11 0.29
N LEU A 234 11.94 23.33 0.83
CA LEU A 234 11.51 24.57 1.46
C LEU A 234 11.48 24.37 2.98
N ASP A 235 12.00 25.32 3.74
CA ASP A 235 12.11 25.22 5.19
C ASP A 235 11.74 26.51 5.92
N LEU A 236 11.20 26.37 7.14
CA LEU A 236 10.89 27.47 8.05
C LEU A 236 11.78 27.36 9.29
N ASN A 237 12.41 28.46 9.69
CA ASN A 237 13.53 28.43 10.64
C ASN A 237 13.46 29.55 11.66
N PHE A 238 14.09 29.27 12.79
CA PHE A 238 14.51 30.22 13.79
C PHE A 238 16.03 30.38 13.71
N ASP A 239 16.49 31.61 13.54
CA ASP A 239 17.87 31.93 13.20
C ASP A 239 18.49 32.76 14.32
N ASN A 240 19.64 32.32 14.82
CA ASN A 240 20.44 33.01 15.82
C ASN A 240 21.58 33.73 15.12
N ASN A 241 21.37 35.00 14.77
CA ASN A 241 22.33 35.78 13.99
C ASN A 241 23.28 36.56 14.90
N PHE A 242 24.58 36.49 14.60
CA PHE A 242 25.64 37.21 15.29
C PHE A 242 26.36 38.19 14.36
N SER A 243 26.12 39.49 14.51
CA SER A 243 26.69 40.53 13.63
C SER A 243 28.15 40.81 13.96
N LEU A 244 29.02 40.91 12.94
CA LEU A 244 30.45 41.22 13.13
C LEU A 244 30.76 42.72 12.99
N SER A 245 29.84 43.51 12.45
CA SER A 245 30.06 44.91 12.08
C SER A 245 29.24 45.91 12.88
N GLU A 246 28.17 45.48 13.54
CA GLU A 246 27.23 46.36 14.22
C GLU A 246 27.29 46.26 15.74
N LYS A 247 26.77 47.28 16.42
CA LYS A 247 26.75 47.37 17.89
C LYS A 247 25.91 46.27 18.55
N ASP A 248 24.84 45.82 17.90
CA ASP A 248 24.01 44.72 18.41
C ASP A 248 24.57 43.39 17.92
N LEU A 249 25.38 42.78 18.77
CA LEU A 249 26.08 41.52 18.46
C LEU A 249 25.11 40.36 18.17
N TYR A 250 23.92 40.32 18.77
CA TYR A 250 23.00 39.19 18.68
C TYR A 250 21.60 39.62 18.24
N ARG A 251 21.07 38.96 17.19
CA ARG A 251 19.81 39.31 16.50
C ARG A 251 19.04 38.04 16.11
N PRO A 252 18.20 37.50 17.01
CA PRO A 252 17.37 36.37 16.63
C PRO A 252 16.38 36.77 15.53
N GLY A 253 15.96 35.80 14.73
CA GLY A 253 15.03 36.02 13.63
C GLY A 253 14.35 34.74 13.19
N THR A 254 13.50 34.88 12.18
CA THR A 254 12.92 33.74 11.47
C THR A 254 13.17 33.88 9.98
N SER A 255 13.32 32.76 9.28
CA SER A 255 13.56 32.74 7.84
C SER A 255 12.79 31.64 7.12
N LEU A 256 12.42 31.94 5.88
CA LEU A 256 11.99 30.96 4.89
C LEU A 256 13.18 30.67 3.98
N GLY A 257 13.59 29.42 3.89
CA GLY A 257 14.76 29.02 3.11
C GLY A 257 14.49 27.94 2.09
N PHE A 258 15.35 27.93 1.07
CA PHE A 258 15.30 27.00 -0.03
C PHE A 258 16.67 26.34 -0.19
N SER A 259 16.71 25.01 -0.21
CA SER A 259 17.91 24.21 -0.46
C SER A 259 17.76 23.48 -1.80
N VAL A 260 18.84 23.35 -2.58
CA VAL A 260 18.80 22.70 -3.92
C VAL A 260 19.42 21.31 -3.96
N CYS A 261 20.34 21.01 -3.04
CA CYS A 261 21.12 19.78 -3.02
C CYS A 261 20.90 19.05 -1.71
N ALA A 262 20.99 17.72 -1.74
CA ALA A 262 20.87 16.92 -0.54
C ALA A 262 21.73 15.65 -0.61
N TYR A 263 22.09 15.09 0.54
CA TYR A 263 22.76 13.80 0.65
C TYR A 263 22.00 12.93 1.64
N GLY A 264 21.67 11.72 1.21
CA GLY A 264 20.76 10.86 1.94
C GLY A 264 20.51 9.53 1.28
N ARG A 265 19.57 8.78 1.84
CA ARG A 265 19.09 7.53 1.25
C ARG A 265 18.14 7.82 0.09
N THR A 266 17.29 8.84 0.24
CA THR A 266 16.34 9.30 -0.78
C THR A 266 16.29 10.82 -0.83
N LYS A 267 15.58 11.40 -1.80
CA LYS A 267 15.43 12.87 -1.91
C LYS A 267 14.57 13.47 -0.78
N SER A 268 13.75 12.69 -0.09
CA SER A 268 13.00 13.11 1.09
C SER A 268 13.74 12.72 2.38
N ASP A 269 14.28 11.51 2.44
CA ASP A 269 15.07 11.02 3.57
C ASP A 269 16.56 11.39 3.42
N ASN A 270 16.88 12.63 3.81
CA ASN A 270 18.22 13.19 3.76
C ASN A 270 18.89 13.32 5.13
N ASP A 271 20.20 13.06 5.16
CA ASP A 271 21.07 13.37 6.30
C ASP A 271 21.53 14.83 6.25
N TRP A 272 21.86 15.29 5.04
CA TRP A 272 22.41 16.61 4.80
C TRP A 272 21.66 17.32 3.69
N ARG A 273 21.56 18.64 3.80
CA ARG A 273 21.16 19.55 2.72
C ARG A 273 22.28 20.53 2.46
N PHE A 274 22.43 20.95 1.22
CA PHE A 274 23.51 21.83 0.79
C PHE A 274 22.98 23.02 0.00
N ILE A 275 23.73 24.12 0.08
CA ILE A 275 23.47 25.36 -0.65
C ILE A 275 22.04 25.85 -0.36
N ARG A 276 21.81 26.25 0.89
CA ARG A 276 20.56 26.89 1.29
C ARG A 276 20.69 28.39 1.15
N ILE A 277 19.67 29.00 0.55
CA ILE A 277 19.48 30.44 0.51
C ILE A 277 18.17 30.75 1.20
N ALA A 278 18.18 31.71 2.11
CA ALA A 278 17.01 32.06 2.90
C ALA A 278 16.84 33.56 3.05
N VAL A 279 15.60 33.98 3.18
CA VAL A 279 15.21 35.35 3.47
C VAL A 279 14.44 35.36 4.78
N GLY A 280 14.78 36.30 5.66
CA GLY A 280 14.21 36.35 7.00
C GLY A 280 14.02 37.76 7.52
N ILE A 281 13.39 37.85 8.68
CA ILE A 281 13.19 39.10 9.43
C ILE A 281 13.71 38.88 10.84
N ASN A 282 14.59 39.76 11.31
CA ASN A 282 15.12 39.69 12.67
C ASN A 282 14.19 40.41 13.68
N THR A 283 14.49 40.33 14.98
CA THR A 283 13.69 40.99 16.04
C THR A 283 13.58 42.49 15.88
N ASN A 284 14.53 43.13 15.18
CA ASN A 284 14.51 44.56 14.88
C ASN A 284 13.70 44.90 13.63
N LYS A 285 13.02 43.91 13.04
CA LYS A 285 12.24 44.01 11.80
C LYS A 285 13.06 44.31 10.54
N ASN A 286 14.39 44.14 10.61
CA ASN A 286 15.23 44.27 9.43
C ASN A 286 15.20 42.97 8.63
N PRO A 287 14.99 43.04 7.31
CA PRO A 287 15.14 41.88 6.45
C PRO A 287 16.61 41.48 6.37
N TYR A 288 16.87 40.18 6.25
CA TYR A 288 18.22 39.66 6.03
C TYR A 288 18.22 38.51 5.02
N LEU A 289 19.35 38.36 4.34
CA LEU A 289 19.67 37.22 3.50
C LEU A 289 20.57 36.28 4.29
N LEU A 290 20.30 34.98 4.26
CA LEU A 290 21.10 33.94 4.91
C LEU A 290 21.52 32.91 3.86
N VAL A 291 22.80 32.55 3.88
CA VAL A 291 23.36 31.49 3.04
C VAL A 291 24.03 30.45 3.93
N GLU A 292 23.61 29.20 3.80
CA GLU A 292 24.17 28.07 4.54
C GLU A 292 24.73 27.04 3.55
N PRO A 293 26.04 26.72 3.61
CA PRO A 293 26.64 25.76 2.70
C PRO A 293 26.12 24.33 2.96
N ALA A 294 25.85 24.00 4.22
CA ALA A 294 25.40 22.68 4.63
C ALA A 294 24.50 22.75 5.88
N ARG A 295 23.55 21.82 5.96
CA ARG A 295 22.67 21.60 7.12
C ARG A 295 22.57 20.13 7.43
N TYR A 296 22.43 19.80 8.70
CA TYR A 296 22.32 18.44 9.19
C TYR A 296 20.94 18.16 9.79
N ASN A 297 20.39 16.98 9.50
CA ASN A 297 19.10 16.54 10.04
C ASN A 297 19.26 15.93 11.45
N LEU A 298 19.05 16.74 12.48
CA LEU A 298 18.97 16.27 13.87
C LEU A 298 17.69 15.46 14.14
N GLY A 299 16.65 15.68 13.34
CA GLY A 299 15.36 15.02 13.49
C GLY A 299 15.42 13.50 13.41
N ARG A 300 16.39 12.96 12.67
CA ARG A 300 16.60 11.49 12.57
C ARG A 300 16.88 10.80 13.89
N TYR A 301 17.35 11.52 14.90
CA TYR A 301 17.62 10.98 16.24
C TYR A 301 16.52 11.30 17.24
N LEU A 302 15.47 12.03 16.81
CA LEU A 302 14.38 12.48 17.67
C LEU A 302 13.09 11.77 17.24
N PRO A 303 12.41 11.04 18.14
CA PRO A 303 11.23 10.23 17.79
C PRO A 303 10.00 11.06 17.40
N ILE A 304 10.01 12.39 17.62
CA ILE A 304 8.84 13.25 17.45
C ILE A 304 8.89 14.04 16.13
N MET A 305 10.08 14.34 15.61
CA MET A 305 10.25 15.23 14.46
C MET A 305 11.38 14.73 13.58
N ASN A 306 11.07 14.15 12.41
CA ASN A 306 12.07 13.60 11.48
C ASN A 306 12.76 14.67 10.60
N ASP A 307 12.25 15.90 10.63
CA ASP A 307 12.63 16.98 9.72
C ASP A 307 13.22 18.20 10.44
N LEU A 308 13.91 18.00 11.56
CA LEU A 308 14.58 19.07 12.31
C LEU A 308 16.02 19.28 11.80
N TRP A 309 16.29 20.45 11.24
CA TRP A 309 17.55 20.80 10.62
C TRP A 309 18.32 21.82 11.44
N ILE A 310 19.64 21.64 11.56
CA ILE A 310 20.56 22.63 12.10
C ILE A 310 21.55 23.07 11.01
N GLY A 311 21.79 24.37 10.91
CA GLY A 311 22.69 24.96 9.92
C GLY A 311 23.62 25.99 10.54
N LEU A 312 24.79 26.14 9.91
CA LEU A 312 25.72 27.25 10.14
C LEU A 312 25.87 28.01 8.83
N GLY A 313 25.78 29.32 8.87
CA GLY A 313 25.86 30.14 7.66
C GLY A 313 26.34 31.56 7.90
N GLY A 314 26.45 32.30 6.80
CA GLY A 314 26.65 33.73 6.82
C GLY A 314 25.33 34.44 6.54
N PHE A 315 25.06 35.54 7.24
CA PHE A 315 23.91 36.39 6.94
C PHE A 315 24.35 37.82 6.59
N TYR A 316 23.47 38.54 5.88
CA TYR A 316 23.63 39.93 5.52
C TYR A 316 22.34 40.72 5.77
N ASP A 317 22.43 41.75 6.61
CA ASP A 317 21.30 42.64 6.99
C ASP A 317 21.65 44.13 6.88
N GLY A 318 22.68 44.46 6.08
CA GLY A 318 23.36 45.76 6.06
C GLY A 318 24.80 45.67 6.55
N GLY A 319 25.12 44.62 7.31
CA GLY A 319 26.46 44.16 7.64
C GLY A 319 26.62 42.65 7.43
N PHE A 320 27.84 42.13 7.62
CA PHE A 320 28.09 40.69 7.57
C PHE A 320 28.09 40.09 8.98
N GLY A 321 27.56 38.88 9.10
CA GLY A 321 27.63 38.12 10.33
C GLY A 321 27.50 36.62 10.13
N VAL A 322 27.57 35.88 11.23
CA VAL A 322 27.45 34.42 11.27
C VAL A 322 26.10 34.04 11.87
N SER A 323 25.45 33.03 11.33
CA SER A 323 24.15 32.55 11.82
C SER A 323 24.21 31.08 12.18
N ILE A 324 23.48 30.73 13.25
CA ILE A 324 23.13 29.35 13.59
C ILE A 324 21.61 29.22 13.44
N SER A 325 21.16 28.42 12.48
CA SER A 325 19.73 28.20 12.24
C SER A 325 19.27 26.86 12.76
N ILE A 326 18.02 26.82 13.23
CA ILE A 326 17.28 25.59 13.50
C ILE A 326 15.90 25.69 12.85
N GLY A 327 15.44 24.65 12.15
CA GLY A 327 14.13 24.72 11.51
C GLY A 327 13.60 23.39 10.98
N THR A 328 12.40 23.46 10.42
CA THR A 328 11.69 22.30 9.86
C THR A 328 11.47 22.45 8.37
N THR A 329 11.37 21.31 7.68
CA THR A 329 10.89 21.28 6.28
C THR A 329 9.38 21.51 6.26
N LEU A 330 8.88 22.21 5.23
CA LEU A 330 7.45 22.45 5.00
C LEU A 330 6.79 21.37 4.13
#